data_AF-A0AAX1QQ98-F1
#
_entry.id   AF-A0AAX1QQ98-F1
#
_cell.length_a   1.000
_cell.length_b   1.000
_cell.length_c   1.000
_cell.angle_alpha   90.00
_cell.angle_beta   90.00
_cell.angle_gamma   90.00
#
_symmetry.space_group_name_H-M   'P 1'
#
loop_
_entity.id
_entity.type
_entity.pdbx_description
1 polymer ?
#
loop_
_entity_poly.entity_id
_entity_poly.type
_entity_poly.pdbx_seq_one_letter_code
_entity_poly.pdbx_strand_id
1 'polypeptide(L)'
;MTLLNELSAEVCQRARMSRDPRFDGRFFVAVKTTGIFCRPICPANLPKEENVEYFSSQALAVSAGYRPCLRCRPESAPHSWAWKGAETTFLRALTLIEQGELDGSLETLASRLGISDRYLRQLFQRHLGMPPKQYAQIQQLMFAKQLLHTSQISITEVAYASGFQSTRRFNDAFQKLFRLTPTQVRRERAALPSRNHLSLAFRGPFDWAHMLDFYRLRAIEGMEQVDEQSYQRYFILGEGKGWFKASMAQSHLDIEFEMERLSDLRHLVARLRRMFDLDADLISIEAHLEQLAPGLVRRTGIRIPGVWNAWEAGVRAVLGQQVSVKAAIGQLNLLMSTLAASEGSIRYFPTPEQVQMNDLSFLRMPERRKETLKRLADYVRLHPMDSPMAWLSLSGIGPWTVDYAQLRGESRSHCFLTGDLIVKKALAKFPQLTAESVAPWGSYATFHCWSH
;
A
#
# COMPACT_ATOMS: atom_id res chain seq x y z
N MET A 1 4.94 15.47 35.91
CA MET A 1 3.99 14.45 35.41
C MET A 1 2.73 14.50 36.26
N THR A 2 1.88 15.50 36.01
CA THR A 2 0.71 15.79 36.83
C THR A 2 -0.34 14.70 36.64
N LEU A 3 -0.69 14.01 37.73
CA LEU A 3 -1.76 13.02 37.83
C LEU A 3 -3.09 13.62 37.33
N LEU A 4 -3.52 13.23 36.14
CA LEU A 4 -4.77 13.68 35.53
C LEU A 4 -5.92 12.74 35.92
N ASN A 5 -6.72 13.22 36.88
CA ASN A 5 -8.11 12.87 37.22
C ASN A 5 -8.44 11.39 37.46
N GLU A 6 -8.57 11.02 38.74
CA GLU A 6 -9.45 9.91 39.16
C GLU A 6 -10.88 10.23 38.72
N LEU A 7 -11.33 9.61 37.63
CA LEU A 7 -12.73 9.64 37.22
C LEU A 7 -13.56 8.95 38.30
N SER A 8 -14.58 9.62 38.84
CA SER A 8 -15.49 9.02 39.82
C SER A 8 -16.25 7.85 39.18
N ALA A 9 -16.64 6.87 40.00
CA ALA A 9 -17.39 5.69 39.54
C ALA A 9 -18.69 6.09 38.79
N GLU A 10 -19.35 7.16 39.22
CA GLU A 10 -20.52 7.71 38.53
C GLU A 10 -20.21 8.22 37.11
N VAL A 11 -19.07 8.90 36.93
CA VAL A 11 -18.63 9.37 35.61
C VAL A 11 -18.26 8.19 34.72
N CYS A 12 -17.56 7.19 35.27
CA CYS A 12 -17.23 5.95 34.56
C CYS A 12 -18.49 5.19 34.13
N GLN A 13 -19.51 5.10 35.00
CA GLN A 13 -20.80 4.52 34.68
C GLN A 13 -21.49 5.28 33.54
N ARG A 14 -21.63 6.61 33.64
CA ARG A 14 -22.27 7.41 32.59
C ARG A 14 -21.53 7.29 31.25
N ALA A 15 -20.20 7.32 31.27
CA ALA A 15 -19.36 7.16 30.08
C ALA A 15 -19.49 5.75 29.47
N ARG A 16 -19.54 4.70 30.30
CA ARG A 16 -19.78 3.31 29.87
C ARG A 16 -21.16 3.14 29.24
N MET A 17 -22.20 3.68 29.89
CA MET A 17 -23.59 3.56 29.42
C MET A 17 -23.82 4.31 28.10
N SER A 18 -23.21 5.48 27.95
CA SER A 18 -23.25 6.27 26.70
C SER A 18 -22.27 5.78 25.63
N ARG A 19 -21.29 4.93 26.00
CA ARG A 19 -20.17 4.50 25.14
C ARG A 19 -19.44 5.68 24.51
N ASP A 20 -19.16 6.72 25.32
CA ASP A 20 -18.54 7.95 24.85
C ASP A 20 -17.06 7.73 24.44
N PRO A 21 -16.70 7.93 23.15
CA PRO A 21 -15.33 7.75 22.66
C PRO A 21 -14.29 8.65 23.33
N ARG A 22 -14.69 9.78 23.92
CA ARG A 22 -13.77 10.70 24.62
C ARG A 22 -13.19 10.11 25.90
N PHE A 23 -13.82 9.06 26.44
CA PHE A 23 -13.34 8.32 27.61
C PHE A 23 -12.61 7.03 27.24
N ASP A 24 -12.51 6.71 25.95
CA ASP A 24 -11.78 5.54 25.49
C ASP A 24 -10.29 5.63 25.88
N GLY A 25 -9.77 4.56 26.50
CA GLY A 25 -8.42 4.52 27.04
C GLY A 25 -8.19 5.29 28.35
N ARG A 26 -9.18 6.05 28.86
CA ARG A 26 -9.07 6.76 30.15
C ARG A 26 -9.35 5.88 31.37
N PHE A 27 -10.19 4.86 31.19
CA PHE A 27 -10.47 3.83 32.20
C PHE A 27 -10.90 2.54 31.50
N PHE A 28 -10.95 1.46 32.26
CA PHE A 28 -11.32 0.12 31.82
C PHE A 28 -12.43 -0.45 32.70
N VAL A 29 -13.34 -1.20 32.10
CA VAL A 29 -14.52 -1.78 32.74
C VAL A 29 -14.28 -3.27 32.92
N ALA A 30 -14.06 -3.72 34.15
CA ALA A 30 -13.97 -5.12 34.50
C ALA A 30 -15.32 -5.66 34.95
N VAL A 31 -15.64 -6.89 34.54
CA VAL A 31 -16.92 -7.54 34.84
C VAL A 31 -16.65 -8.75 35.73
N LYS A 32 -17.10 -8.67 36.99
CA LYS A 32 -16.86 -9.68 38.03
C LYS A 32 -17.31 -11.07 37.62
N THR A 33 -18.49 -11.16 36.99
CA THR A 33 -19.13 -12.43 36.65
C THR A 33 -18.44 -13.17 35.51
N THR A 34 -17.79 -12.46 34.59
CA THR A 34 -17.12 -13.08 33.43
C THR A 34 -15.60 -13.10 33.57
N GLY A 35 -15.02 -12.36 34.52
CA GLY A 35 -13.58 -12.19 34.64
C GLY A 35 -12.97 -11.44 33.46
N ILE A 36 -13.74 -10.62 32.74
CA ILE A 36 -13.30 -9.91 31.53
C ILE A 36 -13.26 -8.40 31.78
N PHE A 37 -12.17 -7.74 31.37
CA PHE A 37 -12.13 -6.28 31.28
C PHE A 37 -12.21 -5.75 29.85
N CYS A 38 -12.88 -4.62 29.68
CA CYS A 38 -13.24 -4.02 28.41
C CYS A 38 -12.87 -2.52 28.39
N ARG A 39 -12.82 -1.96 27.18
CA ARG A 39 -12.90 -0.52 26.95
C ARG A 39 -14.32 0.00 27.24
N PRO A 40 -14.47 1.28 27.61
CA PRO A 40 -15.79 1.86 27.92
C PRO A 40 -16.71 1.95 26.70
N ILE A 41 -16.14 1.92 25.50
CA ILE A 41 -16.89 1.92 24.24
C ILE A 41 -17.19 0.53 23.69
N CYS A 42 -16.95 -0.53 24.48
CA CYS A 42 -17.13 -1.90 24.01
C CYS A 42 -18.59 -2.14 23.55
N PRO A 43 -18.81 -2.71 22.35
CA PRO A 43 -20.16 -2.98 21.85
C PRO A 43 -20.83 -4.18 22.54
N ALA A 44 -20.18 -4.83 23.50
CA ALA A 44 -20.77 -5.89 24.32
C ALA A 44 -21.97 -5.38 25.12
N ASN A 45 -22.88 -6.30 25.46
CA ASN A 45 -24.03 -5.98 26.31
C ASN A 45 -23.53 -5.39 27.63
N LEU A 46 -24.17 -4.31 28.06
CA LEU A 46 -23.76 -3.59 29.25
C LEU A 46 -24.13 -4.42 30.49
N PRO A 47 -23.16 -4.85 31.31
CA PRO A 47 -23.44 -5.55 32.57
C PRO A 47 -24.12 -4.61 33.56
N LYS A 48 -24.85 -5.20 34.53
CA LYS A 48 -25.40 -4.50 35.70
C LYS A 48 -24.26 -3.90 36.52
N GLU A 49 -24.48 -2.72 37.09
CA GLU A 49 -23.45 -1.96 37.83
C GLU A 49 -22.85 -2.76 39.00
N GLU A 50 -23.66 -3.54 39.72
CA GLU A 50 -23.22 -4.39 40.83
C GLU A 50 -22.08 -5.38 40.45
N ASN A 51 -22.03 -5.74 39.17
CA ASN A 51 -21.07 -6.69 38.59
C ASN A 51 -19.88 -5.99 37.89
N VAL A 52 -19.73 -4.67 38.05
CA VAL A 52 -18.72 -3.87 37.37
C VAL A 52 -17.70 -3.29 38.34
N GLU A 53 -16.44 -3.30 37.94
CA GLU A 53 -15.34 -2.56 38.56
C GLU A 53 -14.65 -1.68 37.50
N TYR A 54 -14.15 -0.52 37.92
CA TYR A 54 -13.45 0.41 37.03
C TYR A 54 -11.97 0.50 37.40
N PHE A 55 -11.11 0.42 36.40
CA PHE A 55 -9.66 0.54 36.55
C PHE A 55 -9.12 1.70 35.72
N SER A 56 -8.17 2.48 36.25
CA SER A 56 -7.56 3.60 35.51
C SER A 56 -6.56 3.13 34.44
N SER A 57 -6.05 1.91 34.55
CA SER A 57 -5.12 1.33 33.58
C SER A 57 -5.40 -0.15 33.32
N GLN A 58 -4.95 -0.62 32.16
CA GLN A 58 -5.03 -2.04 31.77
C GLN A 58 -4.24 -2.92 32.74
N ALA A 59 -3.06 -2.45 33.18
CA ALA A 59 -2.17 -3.18 34.08
C ALA A 59 -2.86 -3.49 35.42
N LEU A 60 -3.63 -2.53 35.96
CA LEU A 60 -4.38 -2.74 37.20
C LEU A 60 -5.47 -3.82 37.03
N ALA A 61 -6.22 -3.78 35.93
CA ALA A 61 -7.25 -4.79 35.64
C ALA A 61 -6.64 -6.20 35.50
N VAL A 62 -5.49 -6.32 34.82
CA VAL A 62 -4.78 -7.61 34.69
C VAL A 62 -4.25 -8.08 36.04
N SER A 63 -3.67 -7.19 36.86
CA SER A 63 -3.17 -7.53 38.19
C SER A 63 -4.29 -8.00 39.15
N ALA A 64 -5.51 -7.52 38.94
CA ALA A 64 -6.70 -7.95 39.66
C ALA A 64 -7.32 -9.27 39.14
N GLY A 65 -6.68 -9.93 38.15
CA GLY A 65 -7.07 -11.25 37.65
C GLY A 65 -8.03 -11.24 36.47
N TYR A 66 -8.34 -10.07 35.87
CA TYR A 66 -9.24 -9.98 34.73
C TYR A 66 -8.51 -10.23 33.40
N ARG A 67 -9.13 -11.01 32.52
CA ARG A 67 -8.67 -11.24 31.14
C ARG A 67 -9.14 -10.11 30.20
N PRO A 68 -8.32 -9.67 29.23
CA PRO A 68 -8.76 -8.68 28.24
C PRO A 68 -9.87 -9.21 27.31
N CYS A 69 -10.82 -8.32 26.99
CA CYS A 69 -11.94 -8.61 26.10
C CYS A 69 -11.49 -8.85 24.65
N LEU A 70 -11.85 -10.00 24.09
CA LEU A 70 -11.54 -10.35 22.70
C LEU A 70 -12.29 -9.50 21.67
N ARG A 71 -13.32 -8.75 22.07
CA ARG A 71 -14.18 -7.96 21.18
C ARG A 71 -13.70 -6.53 21.01
N CYS A 72 -13.36 -5.85 22.11
CA CYS A 72 -12.85 -4.47 22.07
C CYS A 72 -11.32 -4.38 22.17
N ARG A 73 -10.65 -5.51 22.44
CA ARG A 73 -9.20 -5.67 22.47
C ARG A 73 -8.49 -4.58 23.27
N PRO A 74 -8.84 -4.40 24.55
CA PRO A 74 -8.27 -3.33 25.37
C PRO A 74 -6.75 -3.47 25.50
N GLU A 75 -6.19 -4.67 25.36
CA GLU A 75 -4.75 -4.96 25.42
C GLU A 75 -3.95 -4.45 24.21
N SER A 76 -4.63 -4.07 23.13
CA SER A 76 -3.96 -3.62 21.91
C SER A 76 -3.43 -2.19 22.05
N ALA A 77 -2.38 -1.86 21.30
CA ALA A 77 -1.88 -0.49 21.26
C ALA A 77 -2.98 0.49 20.78
N PRO A 78 -3.12 1.68 21.37
CA PRO A 78 -4.09 2.67 20.92
C PRO A 78 -4.00 2.93 19.42
N HIS A 79 -5.15 3.03 18.75
CA HIS A 79 -5.28 3.22 17.29
C HIS A 79 -4.69 2.13 16.38
N SER A 80 -4.15 1.04 16.94
CA SER A 80 -3.78 -0.14 16.16
C SER A 80 -5.00 -0.75 15.43
N TRP A 81 -4.75 -1.57 14.42
CA TRP A 81 -5.81 -2.25 13.67
C TRP A 81 -6.72 -3.11 14.55
N ALA A 82 -6.14 -3.78 15.57
CA ALA A 82 -6.89 -4.54 16.55
C ALA A 82 -7.71 -3.65 17.48
N TRP A 83 -7.20 -2.46 17.84
CA TRP A 83 -7.92 -1.46 18.64
C TRP A 83 -9.11 -0.84 17.90
N LYS A 84 -8.95 -0.53 16.60
CA LYS A 84 -10.00 0.05 15.75
C LYS A 84 -11.14 -0.94 15.45
N GLY A 85 -10.86 -2.25 15.48
CA GLY A 85 -11.87 -3.29 15.27
C GLY A 85 -12.59 -3.15 13.92
N ALA A 86 -13.91 -2.99 13.94
CA ALA A 86 -14.72 -2.87 12.73
C ALA A 86 -14.37 -1.65 11.85
N GLU A 87 -13.86 -0.57 12.45
CA GLU A 87 -13.40 0.62 11.72
C GLU A 87 -12.23 0.28 10.79
N THR A 88 -11.38 -0.67 11.15
CA THR A 88 -10.29 -1.16 10.27
C THR A 88 -10.84 -1.65 8.94
N THR A 89 -11.90 -2.46 8.95
CA THR A 89 -12.51 -2.97 7.72
C THR A 89 -13.12 -1.84 6.89
N PHE A 90 -13.73 -0.84 7.55
CA PHE A 90 -14.26 0.34 6.89
C PHE A 90 -13.14 1.17 6.22
N LEU A 91 -12.04 1.46 6.92
CA LEU A 91 -10.90 2.19 6.37
C LEU A 91 -10.27 1.44 5.19
N ARG A 92 -10.13 0.11 5.29
CA ARG A 92 -9.68 -0.73 4.17
C ARG A 92 -10.62 -0.62 2.97
N ALA A 93 -11.94 -0.62 3.22
CA ALA A 93 -12.92 -0.45 2.15
C ALA A 93 -12.80 0.92 1.46
N LEU A 94 -12.58 2.00 2.21
CA LEU A 94 -12.34 3.33 1.63
C LEU A 94 -11.12 3.32 0.71
N THR A 95 -9.99 2.81 1.18
CA THR A 95 -8.76 2.73 0.38
C THR A 95 -8.97 1.94 -0.91
N LEU A 96 -9.69 0.81 -0.85
CA LEU A 96 -9.99 0.01 -2.04
C LEU A 96 -10.90 0.76 -3.03
N ILE A 97 -11.94 1.46 -2.54
CA ILE A 97 -12.82 2.26 -3.40
C ILE A 97 -12.05 3.41 -4.05
N GLU A 98 -11.21 4.11 -3.29
CA GLU A 98 -10.36 5.20 -3.80
C GLU A 98 -9.41 4.71 -4.90
N GLN A 99 -8.93 3.47 -4.78
CA GLN A 99 -8.11 2.79 -5.79
C GLN A 99 -8.88 2.30 -7.01
N GLY A 100 -10.22 2.32 -7.03
CA GLY A 100 -11.06 1.91 -8.17
C GLY A 100 -11.73 0.55 -8.06
N GLU A 101 -11.57 -0.15 -6.93
CA GLU A 101 -11.99 -1.55 -6.78
C GLU A 101 -13.52 -1.76 -6.64
N LEU A 102 -14.34 -0.72 -6.86
CA LEU A 102 -15.81 -0.81 -6.88
C LEU A 102 -16.40 -0.75 -8.29
N ASP A 103 -15.58 -0.78 -9.35
CA ASP A 103 -16.08 -0.74 -10.73
C ASP A 103 -16.78 -2.06 -11.16
N GLY A 104 -16.68 -3.12 -10.35
CA GLY A 104 -17.45 -4.36 -10.50
C GLY A 104 -18.73 -4.38 -9.66
N SER A 105 -18.69 -5.13 -8.54
CA SER A 105 -19.84 -5.37 -7.67
C SER A 105 -19.47 -5.13 -6.20
N LEU A 106 -20.43 -4.66 -5.41
CA LEU A 106 -20.22 -4.42 -3.98
C LEU A 106 -20.04 -5.73 -3.20
N GLU A 107 -20.62 -6.81 -3.72
CA GLU A 107 -20.48 -8.17 -3.23
C GLU A 107 -19.02 -8.66 -3.37
N THR A 108 -18.35 -8.39 -4.48
CA THR A 108 -16.93 -8.72 -4.68
C THR A 108 -16.04 -7.99 -3.69
N LEU A 109 -16.25 -6.69 -3.50
CA LEU A 109 -15.49 -5.90 -2.53
C LEU A 109 -15.72 -6.40 -1.09
N ALA A 110 -16.96 -6.70 -0.73
CA ALA A 110 -17.31 -7.24 0.58
C ALA A 110 -16.63 -8.60 0.83
N SER A 111 -16.66 -9.51 -0.16
CA SER A 111 -16.00 -10.81 -0.12
C SER A 111 -14.49 -10.67 0.10
N ARG A 112 -13.83 -9.75 -0.64
CA ARG A 112 -12.39 -9.43 -0.46
C ARG A 112 -12.07 -8.92 0.95
N LEU A 113 -13.00 -8.24 1.59
CA LEU A 113 -12.88 -7.75 2.96
C LEU A 113 -13.26 -8.80 4.03
N GLY A 114 -13.72 -9.99 3.61
CA GLY A 114 -14.18 -11.05 4.49
C GLY A 114 -15.49 -10.73 5.22
N ILE A 115 -16.35 -9.90 4.62
CA ILE A 115 -17.63 -9.45 5.21
C ILE A 115 -18.79 -9.55 4.20
N SER A 116 -20.02 -9.44 4.68
CA SER A 116 -21.21 -9.38 3.81
C SER A 116 -21.45 -7.97 3.26
N ASP A 117 -22.09 -7.87 2.08
CA ASP A 117 -22.51 -6.58 1.49
C ASP A 117 -23.37 -5.77 2.49
N ARG A 118 -24.33 -6.43 3.13
CA ARG A 118 -25.18 -5.80 4.16
C ARG A 118 -24.36 -5.14 5.26
N TYR A 119 -23.33 -5.82 5.76
CA TYR A 119 -22.47 -5.27 6.80
C TYR A 119 -21.60 -4.12 6.29
N LEU A 120 -21.08 -4.21 5.06
CA LEU A 120 -20.32 -3.14 4.42
C LEU A 120 -21.16 -1.86 4.28
N ARG A 121 -22.42 -1.98 3.84
CA ARG A 121 -23.35 -0.84 3.77
C ARG A 121 -23.62 -0.22 5.14
N GLN A 122 -23.79 -1.07 6.17
CA GLN A 122 -23.99 -0.60 7.53
C GLN A 122 -22.78 0.18 8.06
N LEU A 123 -21.55 -0.27 7.75
CA LEU A 123 -20.33 0.45 8.12
C LEU A 123 -20.27 1.83 7.45
N PHE A 124 -20.55 1.91 6.15
CA PHE A 124 -20.58 3.17 5.41
C PHE A 124 -21.66 4.13 5.91
N GLN A 125 -22.87 3.63 6.18
CA GLN A 125 -23.93 4.44 6.77
C GLN A 125 -23.56 4.95 8.17
N ARG A 126 -22.90 4.12 8.99
CA ARG A 126 -22.48 4.50 10.34
C ARG A 126 -21.37 5.55 10.34
N HIS A 127 -20.38 5.41 9.46
CA HIS A 127 -19.17 6.26 9.48
C HIS A 127 -19.25 7.49 8.57
N LEU A 128 -19.96 7.42 7.43
CA LEU A 128 -20.06 8.53 6.46
C LEU A 128 -21.50 8.99 6.21
N GLY A 129 -22.52 8.30 6.74
CA GLY A 129 -23.92 8.63 6.49
C GLY A 129 -24.38 8.40 5.05
N MET A 130 -23.58 7.72 4.22
CA MET A 130 -23.88 7.47 2.80
C MET A 130 -23.53 6.05 2.38
N PRO A 131 -24.18 5.47 1.35
CA PRO A 131 -23.87 4.13 0.87
C PRO A 131 -22.54 4.06 0.10
N PRO A 132 -21.87 2.89 0.06
CA PRO A 132 -20.59 2.72 -0.63
C PRO A 132 -20.58 3.14 -2.10
N LYS A 133 -21.67 2.85 -2.84
CA LYS A 133 -21.79 3.22 -4.27
C LYS A 133 -21.83 4.73 -4.47
N GLN A 134 -22.47 5.48 -3.57
CA GLN A 134 -22.49 6.94 -3.63
C GLN A 134 -21.10 7.50 -3.33
N TYR A 135 -20.40 6.96 -2.33
CA TYR A 135 -19.02 7.34 -2.04
C TYR A 135 -18.10 7.09 -3.25
N ALA A 136 -18.19 5.91 -3.87
CA ALA A 136 -17.42 5.59 -5.07
C ALA A 136 -17.71 6.55 -6.23
N GLN A 137 -18.97 6.90 -6.48
CA GLN A 137 -19.31 7.87 -7.52
C GLN A 137 -18.71 9.26 -7.25
N ILE A 138 -18.67 9.70 -5.98
CA ILE A 138 -17.99 10.94 -5.61
C ILE A 138 -16.49 10.82 -5.91
N GLN A 139 -15.86 9.70 -5.56
CA GLN A 139 -14.44 9.45 -5.87
C GLN A 139 -14.15 9.37 -7.38
N GLN A 140 -15.07 8.81 -8.17
CA GLN A 140 -15.06 8.84 -9.65
C GLN A 140 -15.03 10.28 -10.17
N LEU A 141 -15.93 11.12 -9.68
CA LEU A 141 -16.01 12.52 -10.08
C LEU A 141 -14.83 13.37 -9.59
N MET A 142 -14.30 13.13 -8.38
CA MET A 142 -13.12 13.81 -7.86
C MET A 142 -11.88 13.49 -8.69
N PHE A 143 -11.69 12.23 -9.08
CA PHE A 143 -10.61 11.83 -9.98
C PHE A 143 -10.79 12.45 -11.37
N ALA A 144 -12.01 12.49 -11.91
CA ALA A 144 -12.28 13.18 -13.17
C ALA A 144 -11.87 14.66 -13.11
N LYS A 145 -12.23 15.35 -12.02
CA LYS A 145 -11.82 16.74 -11.78
C LYS A 145 -10.29 16.86 -11.75
N GLN A 146 -9.60 15.94 -11.08
CA GLN A 146 -8.14 15.91 -11.06
C GLN A 146 -7.57 15.76 -12.48
N LEU A 147 -8.05 14.79 -13.26
CA LEU A 147 -7.62 14.58 -14.65
C LEU A 147 -7.87 15.80 -15.54
N LEU A 148 -8.97 16.52 -15.34
CA LEU A 148 -9.23 17.77 -16.09
C LEU A 148 -8.18 18.86 -15.82
N HIS A 149 -7.50 18.81 -14.67
CA HIS A 149 -6.41 19.73 -14.32
C HIS A 149 -5.02 19.19 -14.66
N THR A 150 -4.79 17.88 -14.52
CA THR A 150 -3.44 17.28 -14.55
C THR A 150 -3.16 16.47 -15.81
N SER A 151 -4.13 16.29 -16.71
CA SER A 151 -3.97 15.50 -17.94
C SER A 151 -4.47 16.26 -19.17
N GLN A 152 -4.01 15.83 -20.33
CA GLN A 152 -4.35 16.44 -21.63
C GLN A 152 -5.31 15.59 -22.48
N ILE A 153 -5.74 14.43 -21.98
CA ILE A 153 -6.70 13.52 -22.64
C ILE A 153 -8.06 14.20 -22.87
N SER A 154 -8.86 13.77 -23.83
CA SER A 154 -10.18 14.36 -24.12
C SER A 154 -11.17 14.20 -22.95
N ILE A 155 -12.21 15.04 -22.90
CA ILE A 155 -13.26 14.93 -21.85
C ILE A 155 -13.95 13.56 -21.91
N THR A 156 -14.12 13.03 -23.12
CA THR A 156 -14.63 11.67 -23.35
C THR A 156 -13.74 10.62 -22.69
N GLU A 157 -12.42 10.71 -22.89
CA GLU A 157 -11.45 9.82 -22.26
C GLU A 157 -11.39 10.01 -20.74
N VAL A 158 -11.51 11.25 -20.23
CA VAL A 158 -11.62 11.50 -18.78
C VAL A 158 -12.82 10.78 -18.18
N ALA A 159 -13.97 10.78 -18.87
CA ALA A 159 -15.16 10.09 -18.40
C ALA A 159 -14.91 8.57 -18.27
N TYR A 160 -14.37 7.95 -19.33
CA TYR A 160 -14.03 6.52 -19.33
C TYR A 160 -12.97 6.20 -18.29
N ALA A 161 -11.92 7.01 -18.20
CA ALA A 161 -10.85 6.85 -17.22
C ALA A 161 -11.29 7.01 -15.76
N SER A 162 -12.42 7.68 -15.55
CA SER A 162 -13.03 7.83 -14.24
C SER A 162 -14.05 6.74 -13.91
N GLY A 163 -14.18 5.70 -14.74
CA GLY A 163 -15.07 4.56 -14.53
C GLY A 163 -16.48 4.72 -15.11
N PHE A 164 -16.76 5.77 -15.88
CA PHE A 164 -18.07 5.96 -16.51
C PHE A 164 -18.16 5.27 -17.87
N GLN A 165 -19.21 4.50 -18.11
CA GLN A 165 -19.49 3.88 -19.41
C GLN A 165 -20.21 4.83 -20.40
N SER A 166 -20.65 6.00 -19.93
CA SER A 166 -21.41 6.97 -20.73
C SER A 166 -21.00 8.39 -20.39
N THR A 167 -20.54 9.14 -21.40
CA THR A 167 -20.18 10.56 -21.28
C THR A 167 -21.36 11.43 -20.85
N ARG A 168 -22.59 11.09 -21.29
CA ARG A 168 -23.80 11.80 -20.85
C ARG A 168 -24.02 11.64 -19.35
N ARG A 169 -24.01 10.41 -18.84
CA ARG A 169 -24.18 10.14 -17.40
C ARG A 169 -23.06 10.77 -16.57
N PHE A 170 -21.84 10.79 -17.10
CA PHE A 170 -20.71 11.50 -16.50
C PHE A 170 -20.99 13.00 -16.38
N ASN A 171 -21.36 13.66 -17.48
CA ASN A 171 -21.64 15.10 -17.48
C ASN A 171 -22.77 15.46 -16.51
N ASP A 172 -23.87 14.69 -16.50
CA ASP A 172 -25.00 14.88 -15.60
C ASP A 172 -24.56 14.76 -14.12
N ALA A 173 -23.79 13.72 -13.79
CA ALA A 173 -23.30 13.48 -12.44
C ALA A 173 -22.27 14.55 -12.00
N PHE A 174 -21.38 14.96 -12.91
CA PHE A 174 -20.36 15.98 -12.66
C PHE A 174 -21.00 17.35 -12.40
N GLN A 175 -21.97 17.76 -13.23
CA GLN A 175 -22.70 19.01 -13.03
C GLN A 175 -23.54 18.97 -11.75
N LYS A 176 -24.14 17.82 -11.42
CA LYS A 176 -24.91 17.67 -10.17
C LYS A 176 -24.02 17.86 -8.92
N LEU A 177 -22.80 17.33 -8.93
CA LEU A 177 -21.88 17.41 -7.79
C LEU A 177 -21.14 18.76 -7.73
N PHE A 178 -20.49 19.18 -8.81
CA PHE A 178 -19.61 20.35 -8.84
C PHE A 178 -20.30 21.65 -9.26
N ARG A 179 -21.54 21.58 -9.75
CA ARG A 179 -22.30 22.74 -10.30
C ARG A 179 -21.61 23.44 -11.48
N LEU A 180 -20.63 22.79 -12.08
CA LEU A 180 -19.87 23.22 -13.25
C LEU A 180 -19.83 22.07 -14.26
N THR A 181 -19.67 22.38 -15.54
CA THR A 181 -19.43 21.36 -16.57
C THR A 181 -17.95 20.98 -16.62
N PRO A 182 -17.60 19.76 -17.10
CA PRO A 182 -16.21 19.37 -17.30
C PRO A 182 -15.41 20.36 -18.16
N THR A 183 -16.05 20.93 -19.18
CA THR A 183 -15.45 21.95 -20.05
C THR A 183 -15.12 23.23 -19.31
N GLN A 184 -15.97 23.68 -18.38
CA GLN A 184 -15.72 24.88 -17.57
C GLN A 184 -14.56 24.69 -16.58
N VAL A 185 -14.36 23.46 -16.09
CA VAL A 185 -13.26 23.13 -15.17
C VAL A 185 -11.93 23.00 -15.90
N ARG A 186 -11.95 22.57 -17.16
CA ARG A 186 -10.76 22.45 -18.00
C ARG A 186 -10.22 23.84 -18.35
N ARG A 187 -9.00 24.14 -17.88
CA ARG A 187 -8.23 25.31 -18.33
C ARG A 187 -7.82 25.15 -19.80
N GLU A 188 -7.51 26.26 -20.46
CA GLU A 188 -7.13 26.32 -21.88
C GLU A 188 -6.23 25.15 -22.29
N ARG A 189 -6.64 24.44 -23.34
CA ARG A 189 -5.86 23.37 -23.95
C ARG A 189 -4.60 23.99 -24.55
N ALA A 190 -3.44 23.70 -23.96
CA ALA A 190 -2.23 23.62 -24.77
C ALA A 190 -2.47 22.60 -25.89
N ALA A 191 -1.86 22.79 -27.05
CA ALA A 191 -2.04 21.94 -28.23
C ALA A 191 -2.00 20.45 -27.83
N LEU A 192 -2.96 19.65 -28.32
CA LEU A 192 -3.06 18.24 -27.97
C LEU A 192 -1.73 17.55 -28.33
N PRO A 193 -0.98 17.02 -27.35
CA PRO A 193 0.18 16.19 -27.64
C PRO A 193 -0.28 14.96 -28.42
N SER A 194 0.64 14.37 -29.19
CA SER A 194 0.37 13.12 -29.92
C SER A 194 0.10 11.91 -29.01
N ARG A 195 0.34 12.03 -27.70
CA ARG A 195 0.26 10.96 -26.70
C ARG A 195 -0.34 11.45 -25.38
N ASN A 196 -0.84 10.54 -24.55
CA ASN A 196 -1.48 10.90 -23.29
C ASN A 196 -0.45 11.26 -22.21
N HIS A 197 -0.68 12.36 -21.50
CA HIS A 197 0.17 12.81 -20.39
C HIS A 197 -0.63 12.96 -19.08
N LEU A 198 0.06 12.72 -17.96
CA LEU A 198 -0.42 12.91 -16.61
C LEU A 198 0.68 13.49 -15.71
N SER A 199 0.37 14.59 -15.03
CA SER A 199 1.24 15.15 -13.97
C SER A 199 0.94 14.52 -12.61
N LEU A 200 1.93 13.87 -11.99
CA LEU A 200 1.86 13.30 -10.64
C LEU A 200 2.71 14.09 -9.64
N ALA A 201 2.05 14.90 -8.80
CA ALA A 201 2.73 15.65 -7.75
C ALA A 201 3.28 14.73 -6.64
N PHE A 202 4.41 15.15 -6.06
CA PHE A 202 5.06 14.54 -4.90
C PHE A 202 5.38 15.58 -3.83
N ARG A 203 5.71 15.13 -2.61
CA ARG A 203 6.01 16.01 -1.46
C ARG A 203 7.49 15.98 -1.09
N GLY A 204 8.09 17.13 -0.86
CA GLY A 204 9.48 17.22 -0.41
C GLY A 204 10.51 16.86 -1.51
N PRO A 205 11.79 16.68 -1.14
CA PRO A 205 12.85 16.41 -2.11
C PRO A 205 12.62 15.08 -2.84
N PHE A 206 13.13 14.98 -4.06
CA PHE A 206 13.12 13.75 -4.84
C PHE A 206 14.43 13.65 -5.61
N ASP A 207 15.29 12.75 -5.15
CA ASP A 207 16.53 12.38 -5.83
C ASP A 207 16.24 11.44 -7.01
N TRP A 208 15.81 12.03 -8.13
CA TRP A 208 15.47 11.31 -9.35
C TRP A 208 16.65 10.54 -9.92
N ALA A 209 17.85 11.12 -9.88
CA ALA A 209 19.07 10.50 -10.38
C ALA A 209 19.36 9.19 -9.63
N HIS A 210 19.29 9.19 -8.28
CA HIS A 210 19.45 7.97 -7.49
C HIS A 210 18.40 6.90 -7.85
N MET A 211 17.15 7.32 -8.05
CA MET A 211 16.09 6.40 -8.43
C MET A 211 16.34 5.76 -9.81
N LEU A 212 16.74 6.56 -10.80
CA LEU A 212 17.10 6.07 -12.12
C LEU A 212 18.32 5.14 -12.07
N ASP A 213 19.37 5.49 -11.32
CA ASP A 213 20.54 4.63 -11.13
C ASP A 213 20.16 3.28 -10.51
N PHE A 214 19.27 3.32 -9.52
CA PHE A 214 18.77 2.12 -8.87
C PHE A 214 17.99 1.22 -9.85
N TYR A 215 17.12 1.79 -10.69
CA TYR A 215 16.37 1.05 -11.70
C TYR A 215 17.25 0.56 -12.83
N ARG A 216 18.20 1.36 -13.32
CA ARG A 216 19.07 1.02 -14.45
C ARG A 216 19.90 -0.24 -14.19
N LEU A 217 20.42 -0.38 -12.97
CA LEU A 217 21.14 -1.58 -12.53
C LEU A 217 20.26 -2.85 -12.49
N ARG A 218 18.93 -2.68 -12.53
CA ARG A 218 17.92 -3.74 -12.33
C ARG A 218 16.92 -3.84 -13.48
N ALA A 219 17.18 -3.16 -14.58
CA ALA A 219 16.28 -3.07 -15.72
C ALA A 219 16.14 -4.43 -16.40
N ILE A 220 14.91 -4.78 -16.73
CA ILE A 220 14.57 -5.97 -17.51
C ILE A 220 14.57 -5.64 -19.01
N GLU A 221 15.35 -6.39 -19.77
CA GLU A 221 15.47 -6.23 -21.21
C GLU A 221 14.13 -6.46 -21.93
N GLY A 222 13.78 -5.57 -22.86
CA GLY A 222 12.51 -5.61 -23.60
C GLY A 222 11.27 -5.18 -22.79
N MET A 223 11.39 -4.97 -21.48
CA MET A 223 10.29 -4.52 -20.62
C MET A 223 10.53 -3.12 -20.03
N GLU A 224 11.75 -2.82 -19.61
CA GLU A 224 12.14 -1.57 -18.94
C GLU A 224 13.26 -0.87 -19.72
N GLN A 225 13.14 0.44 -19.90
CA GLN A 225 14.18 1.29 -20.48
C GLN A 225 14.45 2.45 -19.52
N VAL A 226 15.71 2.62 -19.13
CA VAL A 226 16.12 3.62 -18.13
C VAL A 226 17.30 4.40 -18.67
N ASP A 227 17.05 5.64 -19.09
CA ASP A 227 18.09 6.57 -19.52
C ASP A 227 18.45 7.54 -18.39
N GLU A 228 19.17 8.63 -18.68
CA GLU A 228 19.60 9.62 -17.69
C GLU A 228 18.45 10.49 -17.15
N GLN A 229 17.33 10.58 -17.88
CA GLN A 229 16.25 11.53 -17.61
C GLN A 229 14.93 10.84 -17.26
N SER A 230 14.76 9.58 -17.64
CA SER A 230 13.47 8.91 -17.62
C SER A 230 13.54 7.42 -17.34
N TYR A 231 12.43 6.93 -16.80
CA TYR A 231 12.14 5.51 -16.64
C TYR A 231 10.92 5.16 -17.48
N GLN A 232 11.03 4.18 -18.37
CA GLN A 232 9.94 3.66 -19.18
C GLN A 232 9.73 2.18 -18.90
N ARG A 233 8.48 1.73 -18.88
CA ARG A 233 8.16 0.30 -18.88
C ARG A 233 6.88 -0.07 -19.60
N TYR A 234 6.84 -1.31 -20.05
CA TYR A 234 5.62 -2.01 -20.46
C TYR A 234 4.98 -2.72 -19.27
N PHE A 235 3.65 -2.84 -19.30
CA PHE A 235 2.90 -3.45 -18.21
C PHE A 235 1.60 -4.13 -18.66
N ILE A 236 1.13 -5.03 -17.81
CA ILE A 236 -0.23 -5.57 -17.84
C ILE A 236 -0.97 -5.05 -16.60
N LEU A 237 -2.18 -4.54 -16.81
CA LEU A 237 -3.08 -4.04 -15.78
C LEU A 237 -4.50 -4.55 -16.04
N GLY A 238 -5.01 -5.39 -15.15
CA GLY A 238 -6.24 -6.12 -15.42
C GLY A 238 -6.04 -7.02 -16.65
N GLU A 239 -6.92 -6.86 -17.64
CA GLU A 239 -6.84 -7.57 -18.92
C GLU A 239 -6.14 -6.75 -20.02
N GLY A 240 -5.81 -5.48 -19.74
CA GLY A 240 -5.24 -4.56 -20.71
C GLY A 240 -3.71 -4.47 -20.63
N LYS A 241 -3.09 -4.22 -21.77
CA LYS A 241 -1.67 -3.88 -21.91
C LYS A 241 -1.47 -2.38 -22.02
N GLY A 242 -0.26 -1.94 -21.73
CA GLY A 242 0.13 -0.54 -21.89
C GLY A 242 1.61 -0.31 -21.62
N TRP A 243 2.00 0.94 -21.76
CA TRP A 243 3.32 1.43 -21.41
C TRP A 243 3.23 2.81 -20.78
N PHE A 244 4.23 3.17 -19.99
CA PHE A 244 4.41 4.54 -19.54
C PHE A 244 5.88 4.92 -19.52
N LYS A 245 6.15 6.22 -19.63
CA LYS A 245 7.44 6.86 -19.42
C LYS A 245 7.27 7.95 -18.38
N ALA A 246 8.05 7.86 -17.30
CA ALA A 246 8.11 8.84 -16.23
C ALA A 246 9.36 9.69 -16.38
N SER A 247 9.19 11.02 -16.34
CA SER A 247 10.27 11.99 -16.37
C SER A 247 10.09 13.03 -15.27
N MET A 248 11.18 13.57 -14.74
CA MET A 248 11.12 14.57 -13.67
C MET A 248 10.81 15.97 -14.22
N ALA A 249 9.79 16.61 -13.67
CA ALA A 249 9.56 18.05 -13.78
C ALA A 249 9.84 18.74 -12.44
N GLN A 250 9.71 20.06 -12.35
CA GLN A 250 10.13 20.81 -11.14
C GLN A 250 9.42 20.37 -9.84
N SER A 251 8.15 19.98 -9.90
CA SER A 251 7.32 19.69 -8.72
C SER A 251 6.42 18.46 -8.88
N HIS A 252 6.63 17.69 -9.94
CA HIS A 252 5.83 16.52 -10.29
C HIS A 252 6.63 15.59 -11.21
N LEU A 253 6.20 14.33 -11.30
CA LEU A 253 6.60 13.47 -12.41
C LEU A 253 5.63 13.68 -13.57
N ASP A 254 6.16 13.94 -14.76
CA ASP A 254 5.38 13.86 -15.99
C ASP A 254 5.35 12.41 -16.46
N ILE A 255 4.14 11.88 -16.65
CA ILE A 255 3.90 10.51 -17.09
C ILE A 255 3.28 10.56 -18.47
N GLU A 256 4.07 10.22 -19.48
CA GLU A 256 3.59 9.89 -20.82
C GLU A 256 3.13 8.42 -20.81
N PHE A 257 1.96 8.11 -21.36
CA PHE A 257 1.44 6.74 -21.34
C PHE A 257 0.52 6.40 -22.49
N GLU A 258 0.36 5.10 -22.71
CA GLU A 258 -0.66 4.50 -23.56
C GLU A 258 -1.17 3.22 -22.90
N MET A 259 -2.47 2.97 -22.99
CA MET A 259 -3.08 1.77 -22.44
C MET A 259 -4.34 1.41 -23.21
N GLU A 260 -4.59 0.12 -23.39
CA GLU A 260 -5.76 -0.38 -24.12
C GLU A 260 -7.08 -0.04 -23.41
N ARG A 261 -7.06 -0.06 -22.07
CA ARG A 261 -8.26 0.10 -21.23
C ARG A 261 -8.15 1.34 -20.34
N LEU A 262 -8.54 2.49 -20.87
CA LEU A 262 -8.49 3.74 -20.11
C LEU A 262 -9.28 3.70 -18.80
N SER A 263 -10.31 2.86 -18.66
CA SER A 263 -11.04 2.64 -17.40
C SER A 263 -10.13 2.30 -16.23
N ASP A 264 -8.99 1.67 -16.50
CA ASP A 264 -8.04 1.23 -15.48
C ASP A 264 -7.02 2.33 -15.12
N LEU A 265 -7.15 3.55 -15.67
CA LEU A 265 -6.22 4.66 -15.43
C LEU A 265 -6.09 4.99 -13.95
N ARG A 266 -7.17 4.94 -13.17
CA ARG A 266 -7.10 5.14 -11.72
C ARG A 266 -6.19 4.12 -11.04
N HIS A 267 -6.26 2.86 -11.44
CA HIS A 267 -5.39 1.80 -10.94
C HIS A 267 -3.93 2.04 -11.36
N LEU A 268 -3.70 2.52 -12.59
CA LEU A 268 -2.37 2.93 -13.06
C LEU A 268 -1.83 4.06 -12.18
N VAL A 269 -2.59 5.13 -11.96
CA VAL A 269 -2.19 6.26 -11.10
C VAL A 269 -1.81 5.79 -9.71
N ALA A 270 -2.65 5.00 -9.04
CA ALA A 270 -2.36 4.47 -7.72
C ALA A 270 -1.07 3.63 -7.71
N ARG A 271 -0.83 2.83 -8.76
CA ARG A 271 0.35 1.99 -8.90
C ARG A 271 1.62 2.80 -9.15
N LEU A 272 1.56 3.85 -9.97
CA LEU A 272 2.69 4.75 -10.22
C LEU A 272 3.05 5.57 -8.99
N ARG A 273 2.05 6.11 -8.28
CA ARG A 273 2.28 6.82 -7.01
C ARG A 273 2.99 5.93 -5.98
N ARG A 274 2.57 4.66 -5.87
CA ARG A 274 3.23 3.65 -5.01
C ARG A 274 4.63 3.30 -5.50
N MET A 275 4.78 3.03 -6.79
CA MET A 275 6.03 2.56 -7.39
C MET A 275 7.13 3.60 -7.25
N PHE A 276 6.81 4.89 -7.40
CA PHE A 276 7.75 6.00 -7.23
C PHE A 276 7.70 6.64 -5.84
N ASP A 277 6.90 6.09 -4.92
CA ASP A 277 6.79 6.55 -3.53
C ASP A 277 6.46 8.05 -3.39
N LEU A 278 5.56 8.56 -4.23
CA LEU A 278 5.29 10.00 -4.39
C LEU A 278 4.62 10.65 -3.17
N ASP A 279 3.96 9.84 -2.35
CA ASP A 279 3.19 10.27 -1.19
C ASP A 279 4.00 10.37 0.11
N ALA A 280 5.26 9.90 0.10
CA ALA A 280 6.15 9.96 1.26
C ALA A 280 6.48 11.40 1.68
N ASP A 281 6.43 11.66 2.98
CA ASP A 281 6.89 12.91 3.60
C ASP A 281 8.38 12.79 3.98
N LEU A 282 9.25 12.86 2.98
CA LEU A 282 10.69 12.65 3.20
C LEU A 282 11.31 13.65 4.18
N ILE A 283 10.75 14.84 4.33
CA ILE A 283 11.28 15.86 5.26
C ILE A 283 11.21 15.31 6.70
N SER A 284 10.05 14.82 7.11
CA SER A 284 9.87 14.24 8.45
C SER A 284 10.64 12.93 8.63
N ILE A 285 10.72 12.11 7.58
CA ILE A 285 11.38 10.80 7.61
C ILE A 285 12.89 10.96 7.78
N GLU A 286 13.52 11.76 6.93
CA GLU A 286 14.97 11.97 6.95
C GLU A 286 15.39 12.69 8.23
N ALA A 287 14.60 13.67 8.72
CA ALA A 287 14.87 14.31 10.00
C ALA A 287 14.85 13.32 11.18
N HIS A 288 13.89 12.39 11.19
CA HIS A 288 13.83 11.34 12.22
C HIS A 288 15.05 10.40 12.15
N LEU A 289 15.40 9.94 10.94
CA LEU A 289 16.54 9.03 10.75
C LEU A 289 17.86 9.70 11.11
N GLU A 290 18.03 10.97 10.76
CA GLU A 290 19.24 11.74 11.08
C GLU A 290 19.36 12.03 12.58
N GLN A 291 18.23 12.26 13.28
CA GLN A 291 18.22 12.39 14.74
C GLN A 291 18.59 11.07 15.42
N LEU A 292 18.11 9.94 14.91
CA LEU A 292 18.40 8.61 15.44
C LEU A 292 19.85 8.19 15.18
N ALA A 293 20.32 8.41 13.96
CA ALA A 293 21.66 8.04 13.51
C ALA A 293 22.30 9.18 12.70
N PRO A 294 22.94 10.15 13.38
CA PRO A 294 23.59 11.27 12.71
C PRO A 294 24.61 10.80 11.67
N GLY A 295 24.53 11.35 10.46
CA GLY A 295 25.35 10.99 9.31
C GLY A 295 24.83 9.82 8.48
N LEU A 296 23.68 9.24 8.81
CA LEU A 296 23.01 8.22 7.99
C LEU A 296 22.42 8.83 6.71
N VAL A 297 21.89 10.06 6.78
CA VAL A 297 21.30 10.75 5.62
C VAL A 297 22.41 11.50 4.87
N ARG A 298 23.18 10.78 4.06
CA ARG A 298 24.21 11.40 3.18
C ARG A 298 23.63 12.19 2.01
N ARG A 299 22.43 11.81 1.55
CA ARG A 299 21.75 12.40 0.41
C ARG A 299 20.25 12.42 0.71
N THR A 300 19.63 13.57 0.49
CA THR A 300 18.20 13.80 0.71
C THR A 300 17.40 13.46 -0.52
N GLY A 301 16.14 13.08 -0.34
CA GLY A 301 15.23 12.75 -1.43
C GLY A 301 15.25 11.29 -1.85
N ILE A 302 15.84 10.39 -1.05
CA ILE A 302 15.88 8.95 -1.36
C ILE A 302 14.50 8.34 -1.08
N ARG A 303 13.83 7.93 -2.15
CA ARG A 303 12.51 7.28 -2.17
C ARG A 303 12.65 5.76 -2.18
N ILE A 304 11.56 5.03 -1.92
CA ILE A 304 11.49 3.59 -2.18
C ILE A 304 11.29 3.33 -3.68
N PRO A 305 12.28 2.81 -4.44
CA PRO A 305 12.11 2.36 -5.83
C PRO A 305 11.26 1.08 -5.91
N GLY A 306 9.94 1.22 -5.88
CA GLY A 306 9.02 0.10 -5.98
C GLY A 306 9.14 -0.67 -7.32
N VAL A 307 8.65 -1.90 -7.35
CA VAL A 307 8.43 -2.68 -8.58
C VAL A 307 6.93 -2.83 -8.82
N TRP A 308 6.51 -3.39 -9.95
CA TRP A 308 5.11 -3.34 -10.40
C TRP A 308 4.08 -3.91 -9.42
N ASN A 309 4.42 -5.02 -8.76
CA ASN A 309 3.59 -5.68 -7.76
C ASN A 309 4.44 -6.62 -6.88
N ALA A 310 3.80 -7.20 -5.87
CA ALA A 310 4.42 -8.17 -4.97
C ALA A 310 4.98 -9.39 -5.72
N TRP A 311 4.26 -9.92 -6.72
CA TRP A 311 4.72 -11.05 -7.51
C TRP A 311 6.07 -10.79 -8.20
N GLU A 312 6.19 -9.68 -8.92
CA GLU A 312 7.45 -9.24 -9.54
C GLU A 312 8.56 -9.10 -8.48
N ALA A 313 8.25 -8.52 -7.32
CA ALA A 313 9.20 -8.39 -6.22
C ALA A 313 9.67 -9.76 -5.68
N GLY A 314 8.75 -10.71 -5.53
CA GLY A 314 9.03 -12.07 -5.07
C GLY A 314 9.91 -12.85 -6.03
N VAL A 315 9.62 -12.79 -7.34
CA VAL A 315 10.48 -13.39 -8.37
C VAL A 315 11.88 -12.78 -8.33
N ARG A 316 12.00 -11.45 -8.30
CA ARG A 316 13.29 -10.74 -8.17
C ARG A 316 14.03 -11.16 -6.89
N ALA A 317 13.32 -11.32 -5.78
CA ALA A 317 13.90 -11.72 -4.50
C ALA A 317 14.45 -13.15 -4.53
N VAL A 318 13.66 -14.12 -5.03
CA VAL A 318 14.08 -15.54 -5.13
C VAL A 318 15.30 -15.67 -6.04
N LEU A 319 15.28 -15.03 -7.21
CA LEU A 319 16.43 -15.04 -8.14
C LEU A 319 17.66 -14.34 -7.54
N GLY A 320 17.45 -13.34 -6.69
CA GLY A 320 18.50 -12.58 -6.00
C GLY A 320 19.07 -13.22 -4.73
N GLN A 321 18.57 -14.36 -4.27
CA GLN A 321 19.06 -15.00 -3.06
C GLN A 321 20.55 -15.38 -3.19
N GLN A 322 21.39 -14.93 -2.25
CA GLN A 322 22.80 -15.31 -2.12
C GLN A 322 23.66 -15.07 -3.38
N VAL A 323 23.28 -14.11 -4.23
CA VAL A 323 24.02 -13.76 -5.45
C VAL A 323 24.16 -12.24 -5.59
N SER A 324 25.05 -11.79 -6.46
CA SER A 324 25.18 -10.36 -6.78
C SER A 324 23.96 -9.84 -7.55
N VAL A 325 23.72 -8.53 -7.50
CA VAL A 325 22.65 -7.89 -8.29
C VAL A 325 22.81 -8.20 -9.78
N LYS A 326 24.02 -8.14 -10.33
CA LYS A 326 24.30 -8.45 -11.74
C LYS A 326 23.92 -9.89 -12.10
N ALA A 327 24.25 -10.86 -11.23
CA ALA A 327 23.90 -12.27 -11.46
C ALA A 327 22.38 -12.50 -11.38
N ALA A 328 21.71 -11.87 -10.41
CA ALA A 328 20.26 -11.94 -10.25
C ALA A 328 19.52 -11.40 -11.48
N ILE A 329 19.94 -10.24 -11.98
CA ILE A 329 19.36 -9.61 -13.17
C ILE A 329 19.65 -10.43 -14.43
N GLY A 330 20.82 -11.07 -14.53
CA GLY A 330 21.10 -12.02 -15.60
C GLY A 330 20.12 -13.20 -15.64
N GLN A 331 19.81 -13.80 -14.48
CA GLN A 331 18.79 -14.86 -14.39
C GLN A 331 17.37 -14.35 -14.67
N LEU A 332 17.06 -13.13 -14.25
CA LEU A 332 15.76 -12.51 -14.50
C LEU A 332 15.55 -12.22 -15.99
N ASN A 333 16.55 -11.67 -16.68
CA ASN A 333 16.48 -11.46 -18.13
C ASN A 333 16.41 -12.78 -18.88
N LEU A 334 17.08 -13.83 -18.39
CA LEU A 334 16.93 -15.17 -18.95
C LEU A 334 15.48 -15.69 -18.79
N LEU A 335 14.89 -15.58 -17.60
CA LEU A 335 13.47 -15.91 -17.34
C LEU A 335 12.53 -15.15 -18.30
N MET A 336 12.74 -13.84 -18.42
CA MET A 336 11.97 -12.97 -19.30
C MET A 336 12.16 -13.33 -20.77
N SER A 337 13.37 -13.70 -21.18
CA SER A 337 13.67 -14.08 -22.55
C SER A 337 12.91 -15.33 -23.00
N THR A 338 12.73 -16.27 -22.06
CA THR A 338 12.19 -17.61 -22.30
C THR A 338 10.68 -17.70 -22.06
N LEU A 339 10.14 -17.02 -21.03
CA LEU A 339 8.76 -17.21 -20.59
C LEU A 339 7.82 -16.02 -20.86
N ALA A 340 8.35 -14.82 -21.03
CA ALA A 340 7.50 -13.64 -21.19
C ALA A 340 6.73 -13.71 -22.51
N ALA A 341 5.44 -13.34 -22.46
CA ALA A 341 4.72 -13.00 -23.68
C ALA A 341 5.45 -11.85 -24.38
N SER A 342 5.60 -11.94 -25.71
CA SER A 342 6.29 -10.93 -26.50
C SER A 342 5.47 -10.48 -27.71
N GLU A 343 5.60 -9.20 -28.03
CA GLU A 343 5.06 -8.56 -29.23
C GLU A 343 6.21 -7.83 -29.90
N GLY A 344 6.87 -8.48 -30.86
CA GLY A 344 8.15 -8.00 -31.39
C GLY A 344 9.22 -7.97 -30.30
N SER A 345 9.79 -6.79 -30.04
CA SER A 345 10.80 -6.57 -28.99
C SER A 345 10.20 -6.30 -27.61
N ILE A 346 8.89 -6.11 -27.51
CA ILE A 346 8.20 -5.77 -26.26
C ILE A 346 7.97 -7.03 -25.45
N ARG A 347 8.25 -6.99 -24.14
CA ARG A 347 8.02 -8.09 -23.20
C ARG A 347 7.19 -7.64 -22.02
N TYR A 348 6.34 -8.54 -21.54
CA TYR A 348 5.56 -8.36 -20.31
C TYR A 348 6.01 -9.34 -19.23
N PHE A 349 6.01 -8.91 -17.96
CA PHE A 349 6.46 -9.76 -16.86
C PHE A 349 5.66 -11.07 -16.81
N PRO A 350 6.31 -12.25 -16.73
CA PRO A 350 5.65 -13.55 -16.70
C PRO A 350 4.60 -13.62 -15.59
N THR A 351 3.44 -14.16 -15.93
CA THR A 351 2.39 -14.45 -14.95
C THR A 351 2.80 -15.61 -14.04
N PRO A 352 2.20 -15.73 -12.84
CA PRO A 352 2.42 -16.90 -11.98
C PRO A 352 2.10 -18.21 -12.71
N GLU A 353 1.07 -18.23 -13.55
CA GLU A 353 0.70 -19.39 -14.37
C GLU A 353 1.79 -19.78 -15.36
N GLN A 354 2.36 -18.83 -16.11
CA GLN A 354 3.46 -19.10 -17.04
C GLN A 354 4.68 -19.69 -16.33
N VAL A 355 5.05 -19.18 -15.16
CA VAL A 355 6.18 -19.71 -14.39
C VAL A 355 5.88 -21.10 -13.81
N GLN A 356 4.63 -21.33 -13.39
CA GLN A 356 4.21 -22.62 -12.83
C GLN A 356 4.18 -23.71 -13.90
N MET A 357 3.71 -23.42 -15.11
CA MET A 357 3.51 -24.42 -16.17
C MET A 357 4.78 -24.79 -16.94
N ASN A 358 5.75 -23.88 -17.07
CA ASN A 358 6.94 -24.11 -17.89
C ASN A 358 8.10 -24.75 -17.10
N ASP A 359 8.97 -25.51 -17.79
CA ASP A 359 10.21 -26.00 -17.20
C ASP A 359 11.20 -24.85 -16.96
N LEU A 360 11.85 -24.84 -15.80
CA LEU A 360 12.80 -23.81 -15.37
C LEU A 360 14.26 -24.28 -15.43
N SER A 361 14.53 -25.44 -16.06
CA SER A 361 15.87 -26.03 -16.19
C SER A 361 16.90 -25.08 -16.83
N PHE A 362 16.44 -24.18 -17.70
CA PHE A 362 17.27 -23.18 -18.37
C PHE A 362 17.90 -22.15 -17.41
N LEU A 363 17.33 -21.96 -16.22
CA LEU A 363 17.89 -21.05 -15.21
C LEU A 363 19.17 -21.63 -14.60
N ARG A 364 20.23 -20.83 -14.59
CA ARG A 364 21.56 -21.21 -14.10
C ARG A 364 21.64 -20.96 -12.59
N MET A 365 20.87 -21.73 -11.84
CA MET A 365 20.78 -21.66 -10.37
C MET A 365 20.46 -23.03 -9.75
N PRO A 366 20.66 -23.21 -8.43
CA PRO A 366 20.38 -24.49 -7.77
C PRO A 366 18.92 -24.95 -7.94
N GLU A 367 18.71 -26.26 -8.03
CA GLU A 367 17.38 -26.85 -8.27
C GLU A 367 16.35 -26.45 -7.22
N ARG A 368 16.74 -26.46 -5.94
CA ARG A 368 15.90 -25.99 -4.82
C ARG A 368 15.36 -24.57 -5.02
N ARG A 369 16.11 -23.68 -5.71
CA ARG A 369 15.67 -22.31 -5.99
C ARG A 369 14.64 -22.27 -7.13
N LYS A 370 14.78 -23.13 -8.14
CA LYS A 370 13.77 -23.31 -9.21
C LYS A 370 12.47 -23.84 -8.64
N GLU A 371 12.55 -24.86 -7.78
CA GLU A 371 11.40 -25.40 -7.04
C GLU A 371 10.73 -24.34 -6.15
N THR A 372 11.52 -23.48 -5.51
CA THR A 372 11.00 -22.36 -4.70
C THR A 372 10.22 -21.37 -5.57
N LEU A 373 10.74 -21.04 -6.76
CA LEU A 373 10.06 -20.17 -7.72
C LEU A 373 8.73 -20.77 -8.21
N LYS A 374 8.70 -22.08 -8.50
CA LYS A 374 7.48 -22.82 -8.84
C LYS A 374 6.45 -22.80 -7.71
N ARG A 375 6.86 -23.05 -6.46
CA ARG A 375 5.96 -23.02 -5.29
C ARG A 375 5.40 -21.64 -5.02
N LEU A 376 6.22 -20.59 -5.19
CA LEU A 376 5.74 -19.21 -5.10
C LEU A 376 4.71 -18.91 -6.20
N ALA A 377 4.99 -19.34 -7.43
CA ALA A 377 4.10 -19.14 -8.57
C ALA A 377 2.73 -19.81 -8.34
N ASP A 378 2.72 -21.05 -7.87
CA ASP A 378 1.48 -21.77 -7.57
C ASP A 378 0.70 -21.13 -6.41
N TYR A 379 1.39 -20.71 -5.34
CA TYR A 379 0.75 -20.02 -4.22
C TYR A 379 0.07 -18.73 -4.67
N VAL A 380 0.79 -17.86 -5.40
CA VAL A 380 0.25 -16.55 -5.83
C VAL A 380 -0.89 -16.73 -6.83
N ARG A 381 -0.87 -17.79 -7.65
CA ARG A 381 -1.98 -18.13 -8.54
C ARG A 381 -3.25 -18.52 -7.77
N LEU A 382 -3.11 -19.31 -6.69
CA LEU A 382 -4.23 -19.75 -5.86
C LEU A 382 -4.72 -18.68 -4.87
N HIS A 383 -3.81 -17.80 -4.44
CA HIS A 383 -4.04 -16.79 -3.41
C HIS A 383 -3.59 -15.39 -3.87
N PRO A 384 -4.15 -14.83 -4.96
CA PRO A 384 -3.67 -13.58 -5.58
C PRO A 384 -3.84 -12.34 -4.69
N MET A 385 -4.66 -12.43 -3.64
CA MET A 385 -4.98 -11.33 -2.74
C MET A 385 -4.21 -11.37 -1.43
N ASP A 386 -3.45 -12.44 -1.18
CA ASP A 386 -2.70 -12.61 0.05
C ASP A 386 -1.48 -11.68 0.09
N SER A 387 -1.17 -11.19 1.28
CA SER A 387 0.07 -10.44 1.49
C SER A 387 1.28 -11.37 1.41
N PRO A 388 2.46 -10.87 0.98
CA PRO A 388 3.71 -11.64 1.00
C PRO A 388 4.07 -12.26 2.34
N MET A 389 3.51 -11.77 3.45
CA MET A 389 3.68 -12.37 4.77
C MET A 389 3.32 -13.86 4.80
N ALA A 390 2.30 -14.26 4.03
CA ALA A 390 1.86 -15.66 3.98
C ALA A 390 2.88 -16.58 3.28
N TRP A 391 3.81 -16.02 2.49
CA TRP A 391 4.83 -16.78 1.77
C TRP A 391 5.89 -17.37 2.71
N LEU A 392 5.97 -16.95 3.97
CA LEU A 392 6.85 -17.58 4.98
C LEU A 392 6.56 -19.07 5.19
N SER A 393 5.35 -19.52 4.84
CA SER A 393 4.98 -20.94 4.87
C SER A 393 5.65 -21.78 3.77
N LEU A 394 6.18 -21.13 2.73
CA LEU A 394 6.80 -21.79 1.59
C LEU A 394 8.28 -22.06 1.89
N SER A 395 8.69 -23.34 1.84
CA SER A 395 10.11 -23.72 1.91
C SER A 395 10.98 -22.89 0.93
N GLY A 396 12.19 -22.50 1.31
CA GLY A 396 13.06 -21.65 0.47
C GLY A 396 12.70 -20.15 0.45
N ILE A 397 11.61 -19.74 1.09
CA ILE A 397 11.29 -18.32 1.33
C ILE A 397 11.49 -18.02 2.82
N GLY A 398 12.42 -17.11 3.12
CA GLY A 398 12.70 -16.65 4.47
C GLY A 398 12.22 -15.22 4.73
N PRO A 399 12.37 -14.71 5.97
CA PRO A 399 11.99 -13.35 6.36
C PRO A 399 12.50 -12.27 5.41
N TRP A 400 13.79 -12.34 5.02
CA TRP A 400 14.38 -11.37 4.09
C TRP A 400 13.65 -11.31 2.73
N THR A 401 13.22 -12.44 2.17
CA THR A 401 12.52 -12.48 0.89
C THR A 401 11.14 -11.84 1.00
N VAL A 402 10.45 -12.07 2.13
CA VAL A 402 9.14 -11.47 2.42
C VAL A 402 9.25 -9.98 2.66
N ASP A 403 10.19 -9.54 3.49
CA ASP A 403 10.42 -8.12 3.77
C ASP A 403 10.82 -7.39 2.48
N TYR A 404 11.66 -7.98 1.64
CA TYR A 404 11.99 -7.42 0.33
C TYR A 404 10.76 -7.31 -0.57
N ALA A 405 9.89 -8.33 -0.60
CA ALA A 405 8.68 -8.31 -1.41
C ALA A 405 7.67 -7.26 -0.93
N GLN A 406 7.53 -7.05 0.38
CA GLN A 406 6.72 -5.97 0.95
C GLN A 406 7.34 -4.60 0.70
N LEU A 407 8.65 -4.46 0.88
CA LEU A 407 9.39 -3.22 0.65
C LEU A 407 9.33 -2.78 -0.82
N ARG A 408 9.64 -3.66 -1.77
CA ARG A 408 9.70 -3.32 -3.20
C ARG A 408 8.34 -3.47 -3.88
N GLY A 409 7.58 -4.49 -3.54
CA GLY A 409 6.32 -4.84 -4.22
C GLY A 409 5.08 -4.15 -3.67
N GLU A 410 5.10 -3.75 -2.40
CA GLU A 410 4.00 -3.02 -1.75
C GLU A 410 4.41 -1.60 -1.32
N SER A 411 5.70 -1.23 -1.43
CA SER A 411 6.25 0.04 -0.92
C SER A 411 5.96 0.27 0.56
N ARG A 412 6.01 -0.79 1.38
CA ARG A 412 5.83 -0.64 2.83
C ARG A 412 6.92 0.25 3.41
N SER A 413 6.55 1.19 4.28
CA SER A 413 7.48 2.12 4.92
C SER A 413 8.39 1.45 5.96
N HIS A 414 7.95 0.32 6.53
CA HIS A 414 8.62 -0.34 7.65
C HIS A 414 9.03 -1.79 7.34
N CYS A 415 10.10 -1.95 6.56
CA CYS A 415 10.78 -3.21 6.34
C CYS A 415 12.30 -2.97 6.51
N PHE A 416 12.85 -3.22 7.70
CA PHE A 416 14.28 -3.04 7.93
C PHE A 416 15.04 -4.35 7.64
N LEU A 417 15.81 -4.39 6.55
CA LEU A 417 16.45 -5.62 6.07
C LEU A 417 17.73 -5.95 6.87
N THR A 418 17.63 -6.23 8.16
CA THR A 418 18.77 -6.56 9.05
C THR A 418 19.60 -7.76 8.57
N GLY A 419 18.98 -8.69 7.84
CA GLY A 419 19.65 -9.84 7.25
C GLY A 419 20.53 -9.51 6.03
N ASP A 420 20.33 -8.35 5.41
CA ASP A 420 21.00 -7.92 4.19
C ASP A 420 22.48 -7.61 4.41
N LEU A 421 23.34 -8.02 3.47
CA LEU A 421 24.78 -7.89 3.61
C LEU A 421 25.25 -6.43 3.67
N ILE A 422 24.63 -5.54 2.90
CA ILE A 422 25.03 -4.13 2.86
C ILE A 422 24.51 -3.43 4.11
N VAL A 423 23.28 -3.73 4.53
CA VAL A 423 22.74 -3.22 5.81
C VAL A 423 23.62 -3.66 6.98
N LYS A 424 24.03 -4.93 7.05
CA LYS A 424 24.97 -5.42 8.09
C LYS A 424 26.29 -4.67 8.14
N LYS A 425 26.82 -4.26 6.98
CA LYS A 425 28.04 -3.43 6.91
C LYS A 425 27.78 -2.01 7.43
N ALA A 426 26.63 -1.43 7.10
CA ALA A 426 26.23 -0.12 7.60
C ALA A 426 26.01 -0.12 9.13
N LEU A 427 25.46 -1.21 9.68
CA LEU A 427 25.26 -1.38 11.13
C LEU A 427 26.57 -1.33 11.93
N ALA A 428 27.73 -1.66 11.34
CA ALA A 428 29.02 -1.48 12.01
C ALA A 428 29.35 -0.01 12.29
N LYS A 429 28.82 0.92 11.48
CA LYS A 429 28.95 2.37 11.68
C LYS A 429 27.79 2.96 12.50
N PHE A 430 26.61 2.34 12.41
CA PHE A 430 25.38 2.79 13.06
C PHE A 430 24.76 1.67 13.91
N PRO A 431 25.39 1.26 15.02
CA PRO A 431 24.95 0.14 15.85
C PRO A 431 23.58 0.37 16.53
N GLN A 432 23.14 1.62 16.63
CA GLN A 432 21.85 2.00 17.18
C GLN A 432 20.65 1.65 16.28
N LEU A 433 20.88 1.33 15.00
CA LEU A 433 19.82 0.97 14.08
C LEU A 433 19.34 -0.47 14.33
N THR A 434 18.23 -0.60 15.05
CA THR A 434 17.43 -1.82 15.17
C THR A 434 16.10 -1.66 14.44
N ALA A 435 15.40 -2.77 14.17
CA ALA A 435 14.07 -2.75 13.57
C ALA A 435 13.09 -1.87 14.39
N GLU A 436 13.18 -1.92 15.71
CA GLU A 436 12.35 -1.11 16.62
C GLU A 436 12.72 0.37 16.56
N SER A 437 14.01 0.69 16.54
CA SER A 437 14.49 2.08 16.57
C SER A 437 14.10 2.88 15.33
N VAL A 438 14.13 2.24 14.15
CA VAL A 438 13.84 2.88 12.87
C VAL A 438 12.34 2.85 12.54
N ALA A 439 11.51 2.28 13.41
CA ALA A 439 10.08 2.17 13.16
C ALA A 439 9.38 3.54 13.24
N PRO A 440 8.35 3.78 12.42
CA PRO A 440 7.85 3.02 11.25
C PRO A 440 8.55 3.25 9.88
N TRP A 441 9.82 3.66 9.82
CA TRP A 441 10.53 4.04 8.58
C TRP A 441 11.71 3.14 8.20
N GLY A 442 11.74 1.91 8.73
CA GLY A 442 12.80 0.94 8.45
C GLY A 442 13.12 0.67 6.97
N SER A 443 12.19 0.86 6.05
CA SER A 443 12.49 0.75 4.61
C SER A 443 13.39 1.90 4.13
N TYR A 444 13.12 3.13 4.59
CA TYR A 444 13.95 4.29 4.26
C TYR A 444 15.33 4.16 4.88
N ALA A 445 15.42 3.71 6.15
CA ALA A 445 16.69 3.39 6.79
C ALA A 445 17.49 2.35 5.98
N THR A 446 16.83 1.32 5.44
CA THR A 446 17.46 0.32 4.57
C THR A 446 18.06 0.97 3.32
N PHE A 447 17.35 1.88 2.66
CA PHE A 447 17.86 2.57 1.47
C PHE A 447 19.03 3.51 1.80
N HIS A 448 18.97 4.26 2.90
CA HIS A 448 20.12 5.05 3.33
C HIS A 448 21.32 4.17 3.64
N CYS A 449 21.14 3.03 4.34
CA CYS A 449 22.22 2.06 4.55
C CYS A 449 22.83 1.54 3.24
N TRP A 450 22.05 1.38 2.18
CA TRP A 450 22.55 0.98 0.86
C TRP A 450 23.34 2.06 0.13
N SER A 451 23.19 3.33 0.51
CA SER A 451 23.97 4.46 0.01
C SER A 451 25.27 4.70 0.79
N HIS A 452 25.58 3.86 1.80
CA HIS A 452 26.75 3.99 2.68
C HIS A 452 27.95 3.14 2.29
#